data_AF-A0A848H6J0-F1
#
_entry.id   AF-A0A848H6J0-F1
#
_cell.length_a   1.000
_cell.length_b   1.000
_cell.length_c   1.000
_cell.angle_alpha   90.00
_cell.angle_beta   90.00
_cell.angle_gamma   90.00
#
_symmetry.space_group_name_H-M   'P 1'
#
loop_
_entity.id
_entity.type
_entity.pdbx_description
1 polymer ?
#
loop_
_entity_poly.entity_id
_entity_poly.type
_entity_poly.pdbx_seq_one_letter_code
_entity_poly.pdbx_strand_id
1 'polypeptide(L)'
;MRRLFHFIAQASVAGALLASACGAAAEGTAPLYSLTTPAPLLDPELSPRQPLLNYGPLQLSAATSTTGTGSGLSLQAGHQWFARAGIGHSLENSEVLSFGGGYRFTSGQAVSMHVTRQIGQERLGLAVRYDWTRTYLRLAYESPTRAMSGPDTLRFSAGVRF
;
A
#
# COMPACT_ATOMS: atom_id res chain seq x y z
N MET A 1 -54.90 29.58 28.28
CA MET A 1 -54.42 30.85 27.69
C MET A 1 -52.91 30.81 27.55
N ARG A 2 -52.40 31.21 26.38
CA ARG A 2 -51.09 31.84 26.10
C ARG A 2 -49.76 31.10 26.41
N ARG A 3 -49.09 30.74 25.30
CA ARG A 3 -47.70 31.11 24.84
C ARG A 3 -46.53 30.80 25.78
N LEU A 4 -45.60 29.88 25.43
CA LEU A 4 -44.54 29.94 24.39
C LEU A 4 -43.40 30.91 24.76
N PHE A 5 -42.24 30.37 25.16
CA PHE A 5 -40.93 30.99 24.97
C PHE A 5 -39.85 29.91 24.74
N HIS A 6 -39.17 30.05 23.60
CA HIS A 6 -37.93 29.36 23.24
C HIS A 6 -36.76 29.87 24.10
N PHE A 7 -35.78 29.01 24.40
CA PHE A 7 -34.37 29.38 24.29
C PHE A 7 -33.51 28.15 23.97
N ILE A 8 -32.74 28.26 22.90
CA ILE A 8 -31.69 27.35 22.46
C ILE A 8 -30.45 27.64 23.30
N ALA A 9 -29.79 26.61 23.84
CA ALA A 9 -28.39 26.68 24.22
C ALA A 9 -27.70 25.34 23.96
N GLN A 10 -26.70 25.40 23.09
CA GLN A 10 -25.70 24.40 22.79
C GLN A 10 -24.93 24.01 24.06
N ALA A 11 -24.52 22.76 24.19
CA ALA A 11 -23.15 22.41 24.59
C ALA A 11 -22.94 20.90 24.44
N SER A 12 -21.80 20.61 23.85
CA SER A 12 -21.28 19.33 23.40
C SER A 12 -20.62 18.52 24.51
N VAL A 13 -20.21 17.31 24.12
CA VAL A 13 -19.12 16.48 24.66
C VAL A 13 -19.54 15.28 25.52
N ALA A 14 -18.84 14.18 25.24
CA ALA A 14 -18.65 12.97 26.02
C ALA A 14 -19.60 11.80 25.71
N GLY A 15 -19.24 11.09 24.64
CA GLY A 15 -19.66 9.72 24.40
C GLY A 15 -18.55 8.95 23.69
N ALA A 16 -17.34 8.99 24.25
CA ALA A 16 -16.26 8.08 23.86
C ALA A 16 -16.70 6.67 24.23
N LEU A 17 -16.83 5.78 23.25
CA LEU A 17 -16.69 4.32 23.35
C LEU A 17 -16.94 3.73 21.97
N LEU A 18 -16.15 2.69 21.63
CA LEU A 18 -16.20 1.87 20.41
C LEU A 18 -15.49 2.55 19.21
N ALA A 19 -14.47 1.99 18.57
CA ALA A 19 -13.88 0.67 18.63
C ALA A 19 -12.42 0.77 18.18
N SER A 20 -11.52 0.21 18.97
CA SER A 20 -10.19 -0.16 18.51
C SER A 20 -10.33 -1.28 17.48
N ALA A 21 -10.56 -0.94 16.22
CA ALA A 21 -10.36 -1.87 15.12
C ALA A 21 -8.84 -2.02 14.94
N CYS A 22 -8.32 -3.05 15.59
CA CYS A 22 -7.01 -3.60 15.33
C CYS A 22 -6.91 -3.88 13.82
N GLY A 23 -6.20 -3.01 13.10
CA GLY A 23 -5.76 -3.30 11.74
C GLY A 23 -4.65 -4.32 11.85
N ALA A 24 -5.01 -5.59 12.02
CA ALA A 24 -4.08 -6.69 11.82
C ALA A 24 -3.67 -6.65 10.35
N ALA A 25 -2.48 -6.11 10.09
CA ALA A 25 -1.80 -6.36 8.83
C ALA A 25 -1.64 -7.88 8.73
N ALA A 26 -2.24 -8.49 7.73
CA ALA A 26 -2.10 -9.92 7.47
C ALA A 26 -0.65 -10.19 7.05
N GLU A 27 0.21 -10.44 8.03
CA GLU A 27 1.58 -10.93 7.81
C GLU A 27 1.49 -12.37 7.30
N GLY A 28 1.36 -12.51 5.98
CA GLY A 28 1.46 -13.80 5.32
C GLY A 28 2.86 -14.37 5.51
N THR A 29 2.96 -15.52 6.18
CA THR A 29 4.19 -16.31 6.24
C THR A 29 4.40 -16.98 4.88
N ALA A 30 5.30 -16.43 4.08
CA ALA A 30 5.71 -17.03 2.80
C ALA A 30 7.17 -17.49 2.86
N PRO A 31 7.48 -18.71 2.40
CA PRO A 31 8.87 -19.09 2.15
C PRO A 31 9.46 -18.15 1.09
N LEU A 32 10.56 -17.50 1.44
CA LEU A 32 11.33 -16.60 0.57
C LEU A 32 12.38 -17.42 -0.18
N TYR A 33 12.19 -17.61 -1.48
CA TYR A 33 13.21 -18.20 -2.34
C TYR A 33 13.97 -17.08 -3.05
N SER A 34 15.21 -16.82 -2.60
CA SER A 34 16.15 -15.87 -3.21
C SER A 34 17.21 -16.69 -3.97
N LEU A 35 17.39 -16.40 -5.26
CA LEU A 35 18.43 -17.04 -6.08
C LEU A 35 19.77 -16.31 -5.98
N THR A 36 19.76 -15.07 -5.48
CA THR A 36 20.93 -14.25 -5.14
C THR A 36 20.61 -13.43 -3.89
N THR A 37 21.54 -13.37 -2.93
CA THR A 37 21.38 -12.65 -1.66
C THR A 37 21.89 -11.20 -1.76
N PRO A 38 20.97 -10.25 -1.88
CA PRO A 38 21.10 -8.99 -1.15
C PRO A 38 19.84 -8.67 -0.32
N ALA A 39 19.99 -7.70 0.59
CA ALA A 39 18.94 -7.24 1.50
C ALA A 39 17.64 -6.90 0.74
N PRO A 40 16.47 -7.29 1.26
CA PRO A 40 15.22 -7.13 0.55
C PRO A 40 14.82 -5.65 0.43
N LEU A 41 14.44 -5.23 -0.78
CA LEU A 41 13.58 -4.08 -0.95
C LEU A 41 12.23 -4.40 -0.31
N LEU A 42 11.96 -3.83 0.87
CA LEU A 42 10.65 -3.90 1.50
C LEU A 42 9.65 -3.12 0.64
N ASP A 43 8.62 -3.79 0.13
CA ASP A 43 7.55 -3.14 -0.62
C ASP A 43 6.81 -2.18 0.33
N PRO A 44 6.62 -0.91 -0.04
CA PRO A 44 5.65 -0.06 0.62
C PRO A 44 4.27 -0.54 0.18
N GLU A 45 3.60 -1.39 0.96
CA GLU A 45 2.19 -1.65 0.74
C GLU A 45 1.41 -0.39 1.10
N LEU A 46 1.22 0.48 0.10
CA LEU A 46 0.48 1.73 0.25
C LEU A 46 -1.00 1.41 0.48
N SER A 47 -1.44 1.59 1.73
CA SER A 47 -2.83 1.39 2.12
C SER A 47 -3.60 2.72 2.03
N PRO A 48 -4.73 2.79 1.30
CA PRO A 48 -5.55 3.99 1.25
C PRO A 48 -6.15 4.27 2.63
N ARG A 49 -6.13 5.53 3.07
CA ARG A 49 -6.68 5.93 4.38
C ARG A 49 -7.90 6.84 4.26
N GLN A 50 -7.71 8.03 3.69
CA GLN A 50 -8.73 9.06 3.65
C GLN A 50 -9.01 9.48 2.21
N PRO A 51 -10.28 9.48 1.76
CA PRO A 51 -10.66 9.99 0.45
C PRO A 51 -10.44 11.51 0.41
N LEU A 52 -9.68 11.96 -0.57
CA LEU A 52 -9.40 13.37 -0.86
C LEU A 52 -10.40 13.93 -1.86
N LEU A 53 -10.78 13.13 -2.85
CA LEU A 53 -11.71 13.52 -3.91
C LEU A 53 -12.47 12.29 -4.40
N ASN A 54 -13.78 12.45 -4.61
CA ASN A 54 -14.60 11.46 -5.31
C ASN A 54 -15.26 12.15 -6.51
N TYR A 55 -15.12 11.57 -7.70
CA TYR A 55 -15.76 12.05 -8.93
C TYR A 55 -16.29 10.87 -9.74
N GLY A 56 -17.60 10.62 -9.62
CA GLY A 56 -18.23 9.44 -10.22
C GLY A 56 -17.56 8.14 -9.75
N PRO A 57 -17.07 7.28 -10.67
CA PRO A 57 -16.38 6.04 -10.30
C PRO A 57 -14.94 6.27 -9.81
N LEU A 58 -14.41 7.50 -9.86
CA LEU A 58 -13.04 7.79 -9.45
C LEU A 58 -12.98 8.21 -7.99
N GLN A 59 -12.08 7.59 -7.23
CA GLN A 59 -11.77 7.94 -5.85
C GLN A 59 -10.26 8.16 -5.70
N LEU A 60 -9.88 9.37 -5.34
CA LEU A 60 -8.51 9.73 -4.96
C LEU A 60 -8.42 9.76 -3.43
N SER A 61 -7.39 9.16 -2.87
CA SER A 61 -7.17 9.07 -1.44
C SER A 61 -5.70 9.26 -1.09
N ALA A 62 -5.44 9.77 0.11
CA ALA A 62 -4.11 9.71 0.67
C ALA A 62 -3.76 8.25 0.99
N ALA A 63 -2.52 7.85 0.70
CA ALA A 63 -1.99 6.54 0.99
C ALA A 63 -0.75 6.67 1.88
N THR A 64 -0.53 5.69 2.75
CA THR A 64 0.66 5.65 3.61
C THR A 64 1.37 4.32 3.44
N SER A 65 2.70 4.34 3.49
CA SER A 65 3.50 3.10 3.48
C SER A 65 3.33 2.36 4.81
N THR A 66 3.24 1.04 4.76
CA THR A 66 3.21 0.17 5.95
C THR A 66 4.60 -0.23 6.43
N THR A 67 5.64 -0.09 5.60
CA THR A 67 7.00 -0.57 5.87
C THR A 67 8.03 0.55 6.08
N GLY A 68 7.59 1.82 6.13
CA GLY A 68 8.45 2.98 6.41
C GLY A 68 7.65 4.28 6.60
N THR A 69 8.33 5.39 6.95
CA THR A 69 7.71 6.73 6.97
C THR A 69 7.56 7.22 5.52
N GLY A 70 6.35 7.15 4.99
CA GLY A 70 6.09 7.54 3.60
C GLY A 70 4.64 7.97 3.35
N SER A 71 4.51 8.96 2.48
CA SER A 71 3.26 9.56 2.05
C SER A 71 3.02 9.25 0.57
N GLY A 72 1.77 9.07 0.20
CA GLY A 72 1.41 8.77 -1.17
C GLY A 72 -0.02 9.11 -1.50
N LEU A 73 -0.37 8.82 -2.74
CA LEU A 73 -1.68 8.97 -3.32
C LEU A 73 -2.13 7.61 -3.86
N SER A 74 -3.40 7.31 -3.69
CA SER A 74 -4.06 6.14 -4.26
C SER A 74 -5.27 6.62 -5.05
N LEU A 75 -5.28 6.28 -6.33
CA LEU A 75 -6.41 6.47 -7.23
C LEU A 75 -7.10 5.12 -7.44
N GLN A 76 -8.41 5.10 -7.29
CA GLN A 76 -9.26 3.96 -7.57
C GLN A 76 -10.26 4.35 -8.64
N ALA A 77 -10.44 3.49 -9.64
CA ALA A 77 -11.45 3.65 -10.69
C ALA A 77 -12.42 2.46 -10.66
N GLY A 78 -13.64 2.74 -10.21
CA GLY A 78 -14.67 1.76 -9.90
C GLY A 78 -14.22 0.83 -8.77
N HIS A 79 -14.59 -0.45 -8.86
CA HIS A 79 -14.19 -1.47 -7.88
C HIS A 79 -12.96 -2.28 -8.32
N GLN A 80 -12.55 -2.14 -9.57
CA GLN A 80 -11.61 -3.07 -10.21
C GLN A 80 -10.22 -2.47 -10.34
N TRP A 81 -10.10 -1.23 -10.82
CA TRP A 81 -8.81 -0.62 -11.09
C TRP A 81 -8.31 0.20 -9.92
N PHE A 82 -7.02 0.10 -9.65
CA PHE A 82 -6.35 1.00 -8.71
C PHE A 82 -4.94 1.32 -9.19
N ALA A 83 -4.47 2.50 -8.85
CA ALA A 83 -3.12 2.98 -9.06
C ALA A 83 -2.65 3.73 -7.81
N ARG A 84 -1.37 3.67 -7.51
CA ARG A 84 -0.76 4.25 -6.32
C ARG A 84 0.61 4.83 -6.67
N ALA A 85 0.93 5.94 -6.04
CA ALA A 85 2.24 6.54 -6.11
C ALA A 85 2.61 7.03 -4.71
N GLY A 86 3.86 6.90 -4.30
CA GLY A 86 4.29 7.33 -2.99
C GLY A 86 5.78 7.57 -2.90
N ILE A 87 6.14 8.39 -1.92
CA ILE A 87 7.50 8.72 -1.53
C ILE A 87 7.66 8.40 -0.05
N GLY A 88 8.80 7.84 0.33
CA GLY A 88 9.10 7.58 1.73
C GLY A 88 10.58 7.44 2.00
N HIS A 89 10.90 7.21 3.25
CA HIS A 89 12.26 6.96 3.71
C HIS A 89 12.43 5.50 4.11
N SER A 90 13.55 4.91 3.71
CA SER A 90 14.02 3.61 4.17
C SER A 90 14.80 3.76 5.49
N LEU A 91 14.89 2.67 6.26
CA LEU A 91 15.69 2.57 7.48
C LEU A 91 17.19 2.86 7.24
N GLU A 92 17.65 2.67 6.01
CA GLU A 92 19.02 2.95 5.57
C GLU A 92 19.24 4.41 5.14
N ASN A 93 18.34 5.31 5.54
CA ASN A 93 18.37 6.74 5.19
C ASN A 93 18.35 7.00 3.66
N SER A 94 17.72 6.11 2.90
CA SER A 94 17.52 6.28 1.46
C SER A 94 16.07 6.70 1.17
N GLU A 95 15.91 7.61 0.20
CA GLU A 95 14.59 7.97 -0.31
C GLU A 95 14.07 6.88 -1.25
N VAL A 96 12.80 6.51 -1.08
CA VAL A 96 12.11 5.48 -1.84
C VAL A 96 10.93 6.12 -2.56
N LEU A 97 10.96 6.06 -3.89
CA LEU A 97 9.80 6.33 -4.73
C LEU A 97 9.15 5.02 -5.12
N SER A 98 7.83 4.97 -5.11
CA SER A 98 7.06 3.80 -5.51
C SER A 98 5.89 4.20 -6.39
N PHE A 99 5.65 3.39 -7.42
CA PHE A 99 4.52 3.53 -8.32
C PHE A 99 3.95 2.13 -8.55
N GLY A 100 2.64 1.98 -8.49
CA GLY A 100 2.05 0.68 -8.73
C GLY A 100 0.60 0.78 -9.09
N GLY A 101 0.03 -0.34 -9.51
CA GLY A 101 -1.37 -0.42 -9.87
C GLY A 101 -1.78 -1.85 -10.11
N GLY A 102 -3.07 -2.05 -10.32
CA GLY A 102 -3.59 -3.38 -10.50
C GLY A 102 -5.05 -3.41 -10.84
N TYR A 103 -5.52 -4.64 -11.01
CA TYR A 103 -6.88 -4.98 -11.35
C TYR A 103 -7.42 -6.02 -10.39
N ARG A 104 -8.63 -5.79 -9.88
CA ARG A 104 -9.41 -6.72 -9.06
C ARG A 104 -10.49 -7.35 -9.92
N PHE A 105 -10.46 -8.67 -9.99
CA PHE A 105 -11.49 -9.46 -10.65
C PHE A 105 -12.73 -9.51 -9.76
N THR A 106 -13.92 -9.61 -10.37
CA THR A 106 -15.19 -9.73 -9.64
C THR A 106 -15.26 -11.00 -8.79
N SER A 107 -14.53 -12.04 -9.18
CA SER A 107 -14.35 -13.30 -8.47
C SER A 107 -13.40 -13.23 -7.27
N GLY A 108 -12.88 -12.04 -6.93
CA GLY A 108 -12.08 -11.79 -5.73
C GLY A 108 -10.57 -12.00 -5.89
N GLN A 109 -10.10 -12.38 -7.07
CA GLN A 109 -8.66 -12.38 -7.37
C GLN A 109 -8.18 -10.96 -7.67
N ALA A 110 -6.88 -10.73 -7.60
CA ALA A 110 -6.27 -9.49 -8.04
C ALA A 110 -4.91 -9.73 -8.69
N VAL A 111 -4.56 -8.87 -9.65
CA VAL A 111 -3.21 -8.76 -10.18
C VAL A 111 -2.70 -7.36 -9.92
N SER A 112 -1.45 -7.22 -9.48
CA SER A 112 -0.82 -5.92 -9.28
C SER A 112 0.62 -5.91 -9.75
N MET A 113 1.07 -4.73 -10.14
CA MET A 113 2.44 -4.45 -10.53
C MET A 113 2.93 -3.21 -9.78
N HIS A 114 4.17 -3.25 -9.32
CA HIS A 114 4.80 -2.21 -8.53
C HIS A 114 6.22 -1.97 -9.03
N VAL A 115 6.59 -0.71 -9.20
CA VAL A 115 7.93 -0.23 -9.52
C VAL A 115 8.39 0.60 -8.35
N THR A 116 9.60 0.33 -7.87
CA THR A 116 10.18 1.03 -6.73
C THR A 116 11.58 1.50 -7.09
N ARG A 117 11.91 2.75 -6.78
CA ARG A 117 13.25 3.31 -6.96
C ARG A 117 13.79 3.77 -5.61
N GLN A 118 14.94 3.23 -5.21
CA GLN A 118 15.69 3.73 -4.06
C GLN A 118 16.76 4.68 -4.57
N ILE A 119 16.65 5.97 -4.26
CA ILE A 119 17.60 6.98 -4.74
C ILE A 119 18.97 6.79 -4.07
N GLY A 120 19.00 6.58 -2.75
CA GLY A 120 20.25 6.46 -2.00
C GLY A 120 21.02 5.16 -2.26
N GLN A 121 20.32 4.07 -2.58
CA GLN A 121 20.91 2.77 -2.92
C GLN A 121 21.07 2.57 -4.44
N GLU A 122 20.55 3.51 -5.23
CA GLU A 122 20.58 3.45 -6.69
C GLU A 122 20.02 2.14 -7.26
N ARG A 123 18.92 1.66 -6.70
CA ARG A 123 18.26 0.41 -7.11
C ARG A 123 16.89 0.69 -7.71
N LEU A 124 16.56 -0.07 -8.75
CA LEU A 124 15.25 -0.13 -9.37
C LEU A 124 14.66 -1.52 -9.17
N GLY A 125 13.50 -1.59 -8.55
CA GLY A 125 12.72 -2.80 -8.34
C GLY A 125 11.45 -2.81 -9.19
N LEU A 126 11.07 -3.99 -9.65
CA LEU A 126 9.79 -4.32 -10.27
C LEU A 126 9.23 -5.54 -9.55
N ALA A 127 7.97 -5.50 -9.15
CA ALA A 127 7.27 -6.63 -8.57
C ALA A 127 5.91 -6.82 -9.25
N VAL A 128 5.58 -8.07 -9.57
CA VAL A 128 4.28 -8.49 -10.05
C VAL A 128 3.71 -9.49 -9.06
N ARG A 129 2.46 -9.30 -8.67
CA ARG A 129 1.75 -10.15 -7.72
C ARG A 129 0.42 -10.59 -8.29
N TYR A 130 0.10 -11.87 -8.11
CA TYR A 130 -1.23 -12.41 -8.35
C TYR A 130 -1.77 -12.97 -7.03
N ASP A 131 -2.94 -12.48 -6.63
CA ASP A 131 -3.65 -12.89 -5.42
C ASP A 131 -4.89 -13.70 -5.80
N TRP A 132 -4.97 -14.92 -5.30
CA TRP A 132 -6.23 -15.65 -5.19
C TRP A 132 -6.89 -15.34 -3.84
N THR A 133 -8.07 -15.93 -3.61
CA THR A 133 -8.85 -15.73 -2.38
C THR A 133 -8.07 -16.06 -1.10
N ARG A 134 -7.20 -17.07 -1.13
CA ARG A 134 -6.41 -17.52 0.05
C ARG A 134 -4.93 -17.70 -0.22
N THR A 135 -4.47 -17.50 -1.45
CA THR A 135 -3.07 -17.74 -1.81
C THR A 135 -2.56 -16.61 -2.67
N TYR A 136 -1.25 -16.49 -2.78
CA TYR A 136 -0.65 -15.53 -3.70
C TYR A 136 0.65 -16.06 -4.32
N LEU A 137 0.98 -15.47 -5.45
CA LEU A 137 2.24 -15.60 -6.16
C LEU A 137 2.84 -14.22 -6.36
N ARG A 138 4.14 -14.06 -6.18
CA ARG A 138 4.87 -12.82 -6.43
C ARG A 138 6.19 -13.13 -7.12
N LEU A 139 6.47 -12.37 -8.17
CA LEU A 139 7.77 -12.30 -8.82
C LEU A 139 8.30 -10.89 -8.64
N ALA A 140 9.51 -10.75 -8.12
CA ALA A 140 10.19 -9.48 -8.00
C ALA A 140 11.57 -9.53 -8.63
N TYR A 141 11.92 -8.45 -9.31
CA TYR A 141 13.20 -8.24 -9.94
C TYR A 141 13.76 -6.91 -9.45
N GLU A 142 15.01 -6.90 -9.04
CA GLU A 142 15.72 -5.69 -8.64
C GLU A 142 17.04 -5.62 -9.39
N SER A 143 17.37 -4.43 -9.87
CA SER A 143 18.60 -4.17 -10.60
C SER A 143 19.25 -2.89 -10.08
N PRO A 144 20.58 -2.88 -9.93
CA PRO A 144 21.30 -1.63 -9.70
C PRO A 144 21.20 -0.73 -10.95
N THR A 145 21.02 0.56 -10.71
CA THR A 145 20.98 1.58 -11.77
C THR A 145 22.37 2.06 -12.20
N ARG A 146 23.43 1.71 -11.45
CA ARG A 146 24.83 1.88 -11.85
C ARG A 146 25.47 0.53 -12.14
N ALA A 147 26.25 0.47 -13.23
CA ALA A 147 26.84 -0.76 -13.77
C ALA A 147 27.81 -1.52 -12.82
N MET A 148 28.13 -0.99 -11.63
CA MET A 148 29.04 -1.62 -10.65
C MET A 148 28.47 -1.70 -9.23
N SER A 149 27.18 -1.42 -9.00
CA SER A 149 26.61 -1.41 -7.64
C SER A 149 25.99 -2.73 -7.17
N GLY A 150 26.31 -3.85 -7.83
CA GLY A 150 26.00 -5.20 -7.36
C GLY A 150 25.30 -6.08 -8.40
N PRO A 151 24.93 -7.31 -8.03
CA PRO A 151 24.19 -8.20 -8.92
C PRO A 151 22.71 -7.85 -8.99
N ASP A 152 22.09 -8.20 -10.12
CA ASP A 152 20.64 -8.28 -10.23
C ASP A 152 20.08 -9.33 -9.26
N THR A 153 18.85 -9.10 -8.81
CA THR A 153 18.17 -9.97 -7.86
C THR A 153 16.82 -10.36 -8.44
N LEU A 154 16.61 -11.66 -8.64
CA LEU A 154 15.31 -12.21 -8.96
C LEU A 154 14.78 -12.99 -7.75
N ARG A 155 13.53 -12.73 -7.39
CA ARG A 155 12.87 -13.34 -6.25
C ARG A 155 11.51 -13.86 -6.62
N PHE A 156 11.27 -15.10 -6.21
CA PHE A 156 9.97 -15.74 -6.28
C PHE A 156 9.42 -15.91 -4.86
N SER A 157 8.14 -15.64 -4.68
CA SER A 157 7.46 -15.82 -3.39
C SER A 157 6.05 -16.34 -3.62
N ALA A 158 5.65 -17.32 -2.84
CA ALA A 158 4.29 -17.83 -2.81
C ALA A 158 3.86 -17.98 -1.36
N GLY A 159 2.59 -17.74 -1.06
CA GLY A 159 2.10 -17.82 0.31
C GLY A 159 0.60 -18.05 0.41
N VAL A 160 0.16 -18.30 1.63
CA VAL A 160 -1.25 -18.53 2.00
C VAL A 160 -1.66 -17.46 3.00
N ARG A 161 -2.91 -16.97 2.91
CA ARG A 161 -3.54 -16.05 3.84
C ARG A 161 -4.61 -16.83 4.62
N PHE A 162 -4.60 -16.71 5.94
CA PHE A 162 -5.55 -17.36 6.85
C PHE A 162 -6.55 -16.35 7.40
#